data_AF-A0A9E2BUZ6-F1
#
_entry.id   AF-A0A9E2BUZ6-F1
#
_cell.length_a   1.000
_cell.length_b   1.000
_cell.length_c   1.000
_cell.angle_alpha   90.00
_cell.angle_beta   90.00
_cell.angle_gamma   90.00
#
_symmetry.space_group_name_H-M   'P 1'
#
loop_
_entity.id
_entity.type
_entity.pdbx_description
1 polymer ?
#
loop_
_entity_poly.entity_id
_entity_poly.type
_entity_poly.pdbx_seq_one_letter_code
_entity_poly.pdbx_strand_id
1 'polypeptide(L)'
;MTSEDSRLALLQRLALWSALLVIMIVGISAFIRLSGVGLGCSPWPQCYGQVSHAEQRGVLQTADAEVKQSITLARLAHRVFAVLLLPLILVLVIAGFTMKPRPWGERWVALLALCLVLFLAVLGRWTAGVRVPAVALGNLLGGFLLFGLCWRMAAIGRAGANNPSLSPRTCFGRYIAVAILLLQIGLGGLVSSSLAGLSCPELSVCTVAKPVHWDTLNLLREPNFDASLAPVNADGALAHALHRWVAALAVLTVSVVAIALLRQGRRREGLTLLFLLLAQLALGLGLVAAGLPLAIAVAHNIVAALLLANLLSVD
;
A
#
# COMPACT_ATOMS: atom_id res chain seq x y z
N MET A 1 -7.72 37.83 6.12
CA MET A 1 -7.57 36.61 5.30
C MET A 1 -7.73 37.03 3.85
N THR A 2 -6.67 36.95 3.06
CA THR A 2 -6.68 37.40 1.67
C THR A 2 -7.45 36.41 0.78
N SER A 3 -7.81 36.81 -0.44
CA SER A 3 -8.43 35.90 -1.42
C SER A 3 -7.50 34.75 -1.80
N GLU A 4 -6.18 34.94 -1.68
CA GLU A 4 -5.15 33.93 -1.91
C GLU A 4 -5.09 32.89 -0.77
N ASP A 5 -5.17 33.33 0.50
CA ASP A 5 -5.23 32.43 1.66
C ASP A 5 -6.44 31.48 1.58
N SER A 6 -7.59 32.04 1.18
CA SER A 6 -8.84 31.28 1.04
C SER A 6 -8.75 30.23 -0.08
N ARG A 7 -8.07 30.57 -1.17
CA ARG A 7 -7.81 29.68 -2.31
C ARG A 7 -6.86 28.54 -1.94
N LEU A 8 -5.77 28.84 -1.24
CA LEU A 8 -4.83 27.83 -0.77
C LEU A 8 -5.48 26.86 0.22
N ALA A 9 -6.28 27.37 1.16
CA ALA A 9 -7.04 26.55 2.10
C ALA A 9 -8.04 25.63 1.38
N LEU A 10 -8.68 26.10 0.31
CA LEU A 10 -9.57 25.27 -0.51
C LEU A 10 -8.79 24.14 -1.19
N LEU A 11 -7.63 24.42 -1.81
CA LEU A 11 -6.81 23.37 -2.44
C LEU A 11 -6.29 22.34 -1.44
N GLN A 12 -5.88 22.76 -0.25
CA GLN A 12 -5.47 21.84 0.82
C GLN A 12 -6.63 20.94 1.25
N ARG A 13 -7.85 21.48 1.36
CA ARG A 13 -9.04 20.69 1.66
C ARG A 13 -9.34 19.70 0.53
N LEU A 14 -9.24 20.13 -0.73
CA LEU A 14 -9.42 19.24 -1.88
C LEU A 14 -8.38 18.12 -1.90
N ALA A 15 -7.10 18.42 -1.67
CA ALA A 15 -6.03 17.44 -1.57
C ALA A 15 -6.25 16.47 -0.39
N LEU A 16 -6.75 16.96 0.74
CA LEU A 16 -7.11 16.12 1.88
C LEU A 16 -8.29 15.19 1.53
N TRP A 17 -9.34 15.70 0.90
CA TRP A 17 -10.45 14.87 0.41
C TRP A 17 -9.98 13.82 -0.60
N SER A 18 -9.08 14.19 -1.52
CA SER A 18 -8.44 13.23 -2.43
C SER A 18 -7.67 12.16 -1.66
N ALA A 19 -6.86 12.54 -0.66
CA ALA A 19 -6.12 11.59 0.17
C ALA A 19 -7.05 10.65 0.95
N LEU A 20 -8.15 11.16 1.50
CA LEU A 20 -9.18 10.37 2.19
C LEU A 20 -9.87 9.38 1.24
N LEU A 21 -10.20 9.80 0.03
CA LEU A 21 -10.75 8.89 -0.98
C LEU A 21 -9.73 7.82 -1.37
N VAL A 22 -8.46 8.18 -1.60
CA VAL A 22 -7.43 7.22 -2.00
C VAL A 22 -7.15 6.19 -0.90
N ILE A 23 -7.06 6.59 0.37
CA ILE A 23 -6.84 5.61 1.45
C ILE A 23 -8.04 4.66 1.61
N MET A 24 -9.27 5.14 1.38
CA MET A 24 -10.46 4.31 1.35
C MET A 24 -10.42 3.32 0.16
N ILE A 25 -10.04 3.81 -1.03
CA ILE A 25 -9.82 2.97 -2.23
C ILE A 25 -8.76 1.90 -1.95
N VAL A 26 -7.63 2.25 -1.33
CA VAL A 26 -6.57 1.32 -0.95
C VAL A 26 -7.06 0.26 0.03
N GLY A 27 -7.79 0.66 1.07
CA GLY A 27 -8.36 -0.28 2.05
C GLY A 27 -9.37 -1.24 1.42
N ILE A 28 -10.29 -0.72 0.61
CA ILE A 28 -11.28 -1.53 -0.12
C ILE A 28 -10.61 -2.44 -1.14
N SER A 29 -9.57 -1.95 -1.84
CA SER A 29 -8.79 -2.75 -2.79
C SER A 29 -8.07 -3.91 -2.10
N ALA A 30 -7.48 -3.65 -0.92
CA ALA A 30 -6.89 -4.71 -0.08
C ALA A 30 -7.95 -5.73 0.33
N PHE A 31 -9.14 -5.29 0.79
CA PHE A 31 -10.25 -6.18 1.14
C PHE A 31 -10.67 -7.05 -0.06
N ILE A 32 -10.95 -6.47 -1.23
CA ILE A 32 -11.37 -7.22 -2.43
C ILE A 32 -10.32 -8.28 -2.80
N ARG A 33 -9.04 -7.91 -2.78
CA ARG A 33 -7.93 -8.83 -3.13
C ARG A 33 -7.81 -9.97 -2.12
N LEU A 34 -7.79 -9.65 -0.82
CA LEU A 34 -7.54 -10.60 0.26
C LEU A 34 -8.73 -11.54 0.47
N SER A 35 -9.96 -11.03 0.44
CA SER A 35 -11.17 -11.86 0.48
C SER A 35 -11.29 -12.74 -0.77
N GLY A 36 -10.84 -12.25 -1.93
CA GLY A 36 -10.85 -13.00 -3.19
C GLY A 36 -9.92 -14.22 -3.21
N VAL A 37 -8.87 -14.23 -2.37
CA VAL A 37 -7.99 -15.40 -2.19
C VAL A 37 -8.41 -16.27 -0.98
N GLY A 38 -9.52 -15.96 -0.33
CA GLY A 38 -10.05 -16.73 0.79
C GLY A 38 -9.50 -16.35 2.17
N LEU A 39 -8.92 -15.15 2.39
CA LEU A 39 -8.67 -14.71 3.78
C LEU A 39 -10.01 -14.54 4.50
N GLY A 40 -10.21 -15.30 5.58
CA GLY A 40 -11.43 -15.25 6.40
C GLY A 40 -12.51 -16.25 6.02
N CYS A 41 -12.24 -17.23 5.14
CA CYS A 41 -13.20 -18.29 4.85
C CYS A 41 -13.14 -19.46 5.86
N SER A 42 -14.24 -20.21 5.95
CA SER A 42 -14.39 -21.37 6.83
C SER A 42 -14.56 -22.66 6.01
N PRO A 43 -13.84 -23.77 6.31
CA PRO A 43 -12.86 -23.94 7.38
C PRO A 43 -11.47 -23.35 7.07
N TRP A 44 -10.84 -22.71 8.06
CA TRP A 44 -9.49 -22.15 7.99
C TRP A 44 -8.47 -23.11 8.62
N PRO A 45 -7.26 -23.31 8.02
CA PRO A 45 -6.70 -22.65 6.84
C PRO A 45 -6.98 -23.36 5.51
N GLN A 46 -7.77 -24.44 5.48
CA GLN A 46 -7.93 -25.31 4.31
C GLN A 46 -8.53 -24.58 3.10
N CYS A 47 -9.41 -23.60 3.32
CA CYS A 47 -10.03 -22.84 2.23
C CYS A 47 -9.15 -21.71 1.64
N TYR A 48 -8.04 -21.34 2.31
CA TYR A 48 -7.12 -20.31 1.82
C TYR A 48 -6.52 -20.70 0.46
N GLY A 49 -6.58 -19.85 -0.57
CA GLY A 49 -6.05 -20.17 -1.90
C GLY A 49 -6.92 -21.11 -2.75
N GLN A 50 -7.83 -21.89 -2.16
CA GLN A 50 -8.78 -22.73 -2.92
C GLN A 50 -9.76 -21.88 -3.72
N VAL A 51 -10.23 -20.76 -3.16
CA VAL A 51 -11.16 -19.84 -3.84
C VAL A 51 -10.54 -19.28 -5.12
N SER A 52 -9.25 -18.89 -5.07
CA SER A 52 -8.53 -18.41 -6.25
C SER A 52 -8.33 -19.49 -7.31
N HIS A 53 -8.07 -20.74 -6.92
CA HIS A 53 -7.93 -21.89 -7.82
C HIS A 53 -9.25 -22.34 -8.43
N ALA A 54 -10.32 -22.36 -7.65
CA ALA A 54 -11.65 -22.74 -8.09
C ALA A 54 -12.19 -21.73 -9.12
N GLU A 55 -11.96 -20.44 -8.89
CA GLU A 55 -12.32 -19.38 -9.82
C GLU A 55 -11.47 -19.43 -11.11
N GLN A 56 -10.18 -19.79 -11.04
CA GLN A 56 -9.35 -20.06 -12.22
C GLN A 56 -9.90 -21.21 -13.07
N ARG A 57 -10.46 -22.26 -12.44
CA ARG A 57 -11.08 -23.40 -13.14
C ARG A 57 -12.52 -23.14 -13.59
N GLY A 58 -13.08 -21.96 -13.35
CA GLY A 58 -14.48 -21.63 -13.67
C GLY A 58 -15.51 -22.36 -12.80
N VAL A 59 -15.08 -23.00 -11.71
CA VAL A 59 -15.93 -23.76 -10.79
C VAL A 59 -16.17 -22.91 -9.55
N LEU A 60 -17.06 -21.92 -9.65
CA LEU A 60 -17.49 -21.08 -8.52
C LEU A 60 -18.43 -21.88 -7.61
N GLN A 61 -17.91 -22.66 -6.66
CA GLN A 61 -18.75 -23.47 -5.75
C GLN A 61 -18.54 -23.26 -4.25
N THR A 62 -17.57 -22.45 -3.79
CA THR A 62 -17.16 -22.50 -2.37
C THR A 62 -17.20 -21.18 -1.58
N ALA A 63 -17.73 -20.09 -2.13
CA ALA A 63 -17.89 -18.84 -1.37
C ALA A 63 -19.32 -18.68 -0.86
N ASP A 64 -19.47 -18.53 0.47
CA ASP A 64 -20.74 -18.19 1.11
C ASP A 64 -21.40 -16.98 0.42
N ALA A 65 -22.72 -17.03 0.25
CA ALA A 65 -23.47 -15.99 -0.45
C ALA A 65 -23.25 -14.58 0.15
N GLU A 66 -23.10 -14.51 1.48
CA GLU A 66 -22.81 -13.29 2.22
C GLU A 66 -21.44 -12.70 1.85
N VAL A 67 -20.39 -13.53 1.76
CA VAL A 67 -19.05 -13.10 1.37
C VAL A 67 -19.07 -12.57 -0.07
N LYS A 68 -19.75 -13.26 -0.98
CA LYS A 68 -19.89 -12.82 -2.38
C LYS A 68 -20.62 -11.47 -2.49
N GLN A 69 -21.65 -11.25 -1.69
CA GLN A 69 -22.36 -9.97 -1.63
C GLN A 69 -21.44 -8.84 -1.12
N SER A 70 -20.69 -9.08 -0.05
CA SER A 70 -19.76 -8.09 0.51
C SER A 70 -18.67 -7.66 -0.49
N ILE A 71 -18.09 -8.61 -1.24
CA ILE A 71 -17.11 -8.34 -2.30
C ILE A 71 -17.74 -7.54 -3.44
N THR A 72 -18.99 -7.83 -3.80
CA THR A 72 -19.72 -7.10 -4.85
C THR A 72 -19.96 -5.64 -4.46
N LEU A 73 -20.44 -5.40 -3.23
CA LEU A 73 -20.61 -4.06 -2.69
C LEU A 73 -19.27 -3.30 -2.59
N ALA A 74 -18.21 -3.97 -2.13
CA ALA A 74 -16.87 -3.40 -2.07
C ALA A 74 -16.36 -2.99 -3.46
N ARG A 75 -16.56 -3.81 -4.50
CA ARG A 75 -16.20 -3.47 -5.89
C ARG A 75 -16.98 -2.26 -6.40
N LEU A 76 -18.26 -2.15 -6.09
CA LEU A 76 -19.06 -0.99 -6.45
C LEU A 76 -18.56 0.28 -5.74
N ALA A 77 -18.34 0.23 -4.42
CA ALA A 77 -17.82 1.34 -3.64
C ALA A 77 -16.45 1.81 -4.16
N HIS A 78 -15.53 0.87 -4.44
CA HIS A 78 -14.23 1.16 -5.04
C HIS A 78 -14.37 1.93 -6.37
N ARG A 79 -15.27 1.49 -7.27
CA ARG A 79 -15.51 2.16 -8.56
C ARG A 79 -16.05 3.57 -8.36
N VAL A 80 -17.04 3.74 -7.49
CA VAL A 80 -17.64 5.05 -7.20
C VAL A 80 -16.58 6.01 -6.65
N PHE A 81 -15.76 5.58 -5.68
CA PHE A 81 -14.70 6.42 -5.12
C PHE A 81 -13.62 6.78 -6.15
N ALA A 82 -13.25 5.84 -7.02
CA ALA A 82 -12.30 6.11 -8.10
C ALA A 82 -12.84 7.15 -9.11
N VAL A 83 -14.13 7.08 -9.47
CA VAL A 83 -14.78 8.07 -10.34
C VAL A 83 -14.86 9.44 -9.65
N LEU A 84 -15.17 9.49 -8.36
CA LEU A 84 -15.20 10.73 -7.59
C LEU A 84 -13.81 11.37 -7.42
N LEU A 85 -12.75 10.57 -7.34
CA LEU A 85 -11.38 11.07 -7.19
C LEU A 85 -10.89 11.85 -8.42
N LEU A 86 -11.24 11.41 -9.63
CA LEU A 86 -10.76 11.99 -10.88
C LEU A 86 -11.01 13.52 -11.01
N PRO A 87 -12.23 14.05 -10.81
CA PRO A 87 -12.46 15.50 -10.89
C PRO A 87 -11.68 16.28 -9.83
N LEU A 88 -11.49 15.73 -8.62
CA LEU A 88 -10.70 16.37 -7.58
C LEU A 88 -9.23 16.52 -8.02
N ILE A 89 -8.64 15.47 -8.59
CA ILE A 89 -7.27 15.51 -9.12
C ILE A 89 -7.17 16.47 -10.30
N LEU A 90 -8.17 16.51 -11.19
CA LEU A 90 -8.18 17.44 -12.32
C LEU A 90 -8.18 18.90 -11.86
N VAL A 91 -8.98 19.23 -10.83
CA VAL A 91 -8.98 20.58 -10.24
C VAL A 91 -7.61 20.92 -9.64
N LEU A 92 -6.97 20.00 -8.93
CA LEU A 92 -5.62 20.22 -8.38
C LEU A 92 -4.58 20.45 -9.47
N VAL A 93 -4.64 19.71 -10.59
CA VAL A 93 -3.78 19.91 -11.76
C VAL A 93 -4.00 21.30 -12.36
N ILE A 94 -5.24 21.65 -12.68
CA ILE A 94 -5.59 22.96 -13.27
C ILE A 94 -5.09 24.08 -12.35
N ALA A 95 -5.34 23.99 -11.05
CA ALA A 95 -4.88 24.96 -10.07
C ALA A 95 -3.34 25.09 -10.05
N GLY A 96 -2.60 23.98 -10.12
CA GLY A 96 -1.14 23.96 -10.18
C GLY A 96 -0.54 24.71 -11.39
N PHE A 97 -1.28 24.81 -12.50
CA PHE A 97 -0.85 25.55 -13.69
C PHE A 97 -1.39 26.98 -13.77
N THR A 98 -2.52 27.27 -13.14
CA THR A 98 -3.23 28.55 -13.29
C THR A 98 -2.95 29.54 -12.16
N MET A 99 -2.64 29.08 -10.95
CA MET A 99 -2.44 29.95 -9.78
C MET A 99 -1.03 30.54 -9.70
N LYS A 100 -0.92 31.76 -9.17
CA LYS A 100 0.34 32.46 -8.87
C LYS A 100 0.42 32.75 -7.36
N PRO A 101 1.63 32.78 -6.75
CA PRO A 101 2.90 32.31 -7.31
C PRO A 101 2.89 30.79 -7.50
N ARG A 102 3.46 30.31 -8.61
CA ARG A 102 3.48 28.88 -8.95
C ARG A 102 4.54 28.16 -8.11
N PRO A 103 4.19 27.29 -7.16
CA PRO A 103 5.18 26.36 -6.59
C PRO A 103 5.59 25.38 -7.69
N TRP A 104 6.77 25.58 -8.30
CA TRP A 104 7.24 24.84 -9.48
C TRP A 104 7.23 23.31 -9.28
N GLY A 105 7.39 22.82 -8.04
CA GLY A 105 7.35 21.40 -7.71
C GLY A 105 5.96 20.78 -7.70
N GLU A 106 4.93 21.50 -7.26
CA GLU A 106 3.64 20.89 -6.90
C GLU A 106 2.72 20.66 -8.10
N ARG A 107 2.91 21.44 -9.17
CA ARG A 107 2.26 21.14 -10.46
C ARG A 107 2.71 19.79 -11.04
N TRP A 108 3.96 19.39 -10.81
CA TRP A 108 4.47 18.10 -11.28
C TRP A 108 3.96 16.96 -10.39
N VAL A 109 3.82 17.20 -9.09
CA VAL A 109 3.17 16.26 -8.15
C VAL A 109 1.71 16.02 -8.57
N ALA A 110 0.95 17.08 -8.89
CA ALA A 110 -0.43 16.96 -9.35
C ALA A 110 -0.53 16.23 -10.71
N LEU A 111 0.36 16.52 -11.66
CA LEU A 111 0.41 15.79 -12.94
C LEU A 111 0.74 14.31 -12.75
N LEU A 112 1.71 13.99 -11.90
CA LEU A 112 2.06 12.60 -11.60
C LEU A 112 0.87 11.86 -10.96
N ALA A 113 0.12 12.52 -10.07
CA ALA A 113 -1.11 11.98 -9.50
C ALA A 113 -2.16 11.68 -10.59
N LEU A 114 -2.35 12.57 -11.56
CA LEU A 114 -3.26 12.34 -12.69
C LEU A 114 -2.78 11.17 -13.55
N CYS A 115 -1.49 11.11 -13.90
CA CYS A 115 -0.91 9.99 -14.64
C CYS A 115 -1.12 8.65 -13.92
N LEU A 116 -0.96 8.62 -12.60
CA LEU A 116 -1.20 7.42 -11.78
C LEU A 116 -2.67 7.02 -11.77
N VAL A 117 -3.62 7.95 -11.65
CA VAL A 117 -5.06 7.65 -11.73
C VAL A 117 -5.41 7.00 -13.07
N LEU A 118 -4.91 7.57 -14.18
CA LEU A 118 -5.14 7.01 -15.52
C LEU A 118 -4.48 5.65 -15.71
N PHE A 119 -3.24 5.50 -15.24
CA PHE A 119 -2.53 4.23 -15.26
C PHE A 119 -3.28 3.14 -14.48
N LEU A 120 -3.75 3.44 -13.27
CA LEU A 120 -4.53 2.51 -12.44
C LEU A 120 -5.88 2.15 -13.07
N ALA A 121 -6.52 3.10 -13.76
CA ALA A 121 -7.76 2.83 -14.48
C ALA A 121 -7.54 1.87 -15.67
N VAL A 122 -6.47 2.08 -16.45
CA VAL A 122 -6.09 1.18 -17.56
C VAL A 122 -5.70 -0.20 -17.02
N LEU A 123 -4.86 -0.23 -15.98
CA LEU A 123 -4.43 -1.47 -15.33
C LEU A 123 -5.66 -2.24 -14.82
N GLY A 124 -6.62 -1.59 -14.18
CA GLY A 124 -7.86 -2.23 -13.71
C GLY A 124 -8.70 -2.88 -14.82
N ARG A 125 -8.73 -2.31 -16.04
CA ARG A 125 -9.48 -2.89 -17.18
C ARG A 125 -8.74 -4.05 -17.83
N TRP A 126 -7.42 -3.95 -18.00
CA TRP A 126 -6.62 -5.03 -18.57
C TRP A 126 -6.61 -6.27 -17.66
N THR A 127 -6.72 -6.06 -16.35
CA THR A 127 -6.43 -7.11 -15.37
C THR A 127 -7.66 -7.88 -14.89
N ALA A 128 -8.81 -7.67 -15.53
CA ALA A 128 -10.07 -8.33 -15.18
C ALA A 128 -10.01 -9.88 -15.25
N GLY A 129 -9.00 -10.46 -15.89
CA GLY A 129 -8.79 -11.91 -15.96
C GLY A 129 -7.36 -12.40 -15.70
N VAL A 130 -6.39 -11.53 -15.35
CA VAL A 130 -4.97 -11.90 -15.23
C VAL A 130 -4.56 -11.83 -13.76
N ARG A 131 -4.07 -12.95 -13.19
CA ARG A 131 -3.77 -13.08 -11.75
C ARG A 131 -2.27 -13.14 -11.47
N VAL A 132 -1.49 -12.35 -12.21
CA VAL A 132 -0.04 -12.31 -12.06
C VAL A 132 0.38 -11.28 -10.99
N PRO A 133 1.43 -11.56 -10.20
CA PRO A 133 1.93 -10.62 -9.19
C PRO A 133 2.21 -9.21 -9.70
N ALA A 134 2.69 -9.06 -10.94
CA ALA A 134 3.00 -7.76 -11.54
C ALA A 134 1.81 -6.78 -11.51
N VAL A 135 0.60 -7.30 -11.71
CA VAL A 135 -0.64 -6.54 -11.67
C VAL A 135 -0.97 -6.09 -10.25
N ALA A 136 -0.87 -7.03 -9.29
CA ALA A 136 -1.13 -6.74 -7.89
C ALA A 136 -0.15 -5.69 -7.36
N LEU A 137 1.13 -5.79 -7.74
CA LEU A 137 2.19 -4.83 -7.48
C LEU A 137 1.88 -3.46 -8.06
N GLY A 138 1.51 -3.39 -9.34
CA GLY A 138 1.17 -2.12 -10.01
C GLY A 138 0.00 -1.39 -9.33
N ASN A 139 -1.07 -2.13 -8.99
CA ASN A 139 -2.21 -1.56 -8.26
C ASN A 139 -1.83 -1.09 -6.85
N LEU A 140 -1.05 -1.90 -6.12
CA LEU A 140 -0.64 -1.59 -4.75
C LEU A 140 0.30 -0.39 -4.69
N LEU A 141 1.41 -0.43 -5.43
CA LEU A 141 2.42 0.63 -5.46
C LEU A 141 1.84 1.92 -6.04
N GLY A 142 1.05 1.83 -7.12
CA GLY A 142 0.41 2.99 -7.72
C GLY A 142 -0.59 3.66 -6.78
N GLY A 143 -1.44 2.89 -6.09
CA GLY A 143 -2.40 3.43 -5.12
C GLY A 143 -1.72 4.08 -3.90
N PHE A 144 -0.66 3.46 -3.39
CA PHE A 144 0.11 3.97 -2.24
C PHE A 144 0.86 5.26 -2.61
N LEU A 145 1.48 5.29 -3.79
CA LEU A 145 2.14 6.49 -4.29
C LEU A 145 1.12 7.61 -4.49
N LEU A 146 -0.02 7.33 -5.13
CA LEU A 146 -1.10 8.30 -5.32
C LEU A 146 -1.59 8.88 -3.98
N PHE A 147 -1.75 8.04 -2.96
CA PHE A 147 -2.09 8.49 -1.61
C PHE A 147 -1.02 9.42 -1.04
N GLY A 148 0.26 9.03 -1.14
CA GLY A 148 1.39 9.84 -0.69
C GLY A 148 1.47 11.21 -1.38
N LEU A 149 1.21 11.27 -2.69
CA LEU A 149 1.18 12.54 -3.43
C LEU A 149 0.02 13.43 -2.99
N CYS A 150 -1.19 12.86 -2.81
CA CYS A 150 -2.34 13.63 -2.31
C CYS A 150 -2.11 14.13 -0.87
N TRP A 151 -1.52 13.29 -0.02
CA TRP A 151 -1.17 13.65 1.35
C TRP A 151 -0.12 14.75 1.41
N ARG A 152 0.95 14.64 0.61
CA ARG A 152 1.96 15.70 0.43
C ARG A 152 1.29 17.00 0.02
N MET A 153 0.42 16.96 -1.00
CA MET A 153 -0.31 18.16 -1.45
C MET A 153 -1.18 18.78 -0.34
N ALA A 154 -1.82 17.95 0.48
CA ALA A 154 -2.59 18.41 1.63
C ALA A 154 -1.73 18.98 2.77
N ALA A 155 -0.42 18.74 2.77
CA ALA A 155 0.52 19.19 3.81
C ALA A 155 1.23 20.51 3.47
N ILE A 156 1.17 20.99 2.21
CA ILE A 156 1.86 22.19 1.70
C ILE A 156 1.35 23.48 2.37
N GLY A 157 1.83 23.81 3.55
CA GLY A 157 1.41 25.00 4.31
C GLY A 157 1.00 24.69 5.75
N ARG A 158 0.95 23.41 6.14
CA ARG A 158 1.04 23.00 7.55
C ARG A 158 2.48 23.06 8.07
N ALA A 159 3.46 22.96 7.18
CA ALA A 159 4.82 23.38 7.45
C ALA A 159 4.82 24.90 7.66
N GLY A 160 4.57 25.32 8.90
CA GLY A 160 4.68 26.73 9.26
C GLY A 160 6.09 27.24 8.95
N ALA A 161 6.21 28.54 8.70
CA ALA A 161 7.48 29.24 8.51
C ALA A 161 8.53 29.01 9.63
N ASN A 162 8.14 28.33 10.72
CA ASN A 162 8.95 28.04 11.90
C ASN A 162 9.46 26.59 11.97
N ASN A 163 9.20 25.73 10.98
CA ASN A 163 9.81 24.40 10.97
C ASN A 163 11.29 24.51 10.56
N PRO A 164 12.22 23.95 11.35
CA PRO A 164 13.63 23.94 10.98
C PRO A 164 13.83 23.13 9.70
N SER A 165 14.67 23.65 8.80
CA SER A 165 15.02 22.99 7.55
C SER A 165 15.71 21.66 7.82
N LEU A 166 15.49 20.66 6.95
CA LEU A 166 16.20 19.40 7.09
C LEU A 166 17.68 19.58 6.79
N SER A 167 18.51 18.84 7.53
CA SER A 167 19.88 18.61 7.09
C SER A 167 19.92 17.85 5.74
N PRO A 168 20.89 18.13 4.86
CA PRO A 168 21.06 17.41 3.59
C PRO A 168 21.17 15.88 3.78
N ARG A 169 21.78 15.44 4.88
CA ARG A 169 21.91 14.02 5.26
C ARG A 169 20.55 13.38 5.53
N THR A 170 19.66 14.07 6.25
CA THR A 170 18.30 13.58 6.51
C THR A 170 17.46 13.58 5.24
N CYS A 171 17.61 14.58 4.37
CA CYS A 171 16.95 14.61 3.07
C CYS A 171 17.37 13.42 2.18
N PHE A 172 18.68 13.13 2.10
CA PHE A 172 19.17 11.95 1.39
C PHE A 172 18.72 10.63 2.02
N GLY A 173 18.81 10.54 3.36
CA GLY A 173 18.34 9.36 4.12
C GLY A 173 16.84 9.09 3.94
N ARG A 174 16.01 10.14 3.80
CA ARG A 174 14.58 10.01 3.48
C ARG A 174 14.38 9.28 2.15
N TYR A 175 15.10 9.64 1.09
CA TYR A 175 14.93 8.99 -0.21
C TYR A 175 15.37 7.52 -0.20
N ILE A 176 16.44 7.19 0.54
CA ILE A 176 16.85 5.80 0.77
C ILE A 176 15.74 5.04 1.51
N ALA A 177 15.21 5.59 2.59
CA ALA A 177 14.14 4.97 3.36
C ALA A 177 12.86 4.77 2.51
N VAL A 178 12.51 5.74 1.66
CA VAL A 178 11.39 5.61 0.71
C VAL A 178 11.63 4.47 -0.27
N ALA A 179 12.82 4.38 -0.88
CA ALA A 179 13.13 3.33 -1.85
C ALA A 179 13.05 1.93 -1.22
N ILE A 180 13.61 1.78 -0.02
CA ILE A 180 13.57 0.51 0.74
C ILE A 180 12.14 0.17 1.15
N LEU A 181 11.36 1.15 1.60
CA LEU A 181 9.95 0.95 1.97
C LEU A 181 9.10 0.56 0.75
N LEU A 182 9.33 1.16 -0.42
CA LEU A 182 8.66 0.76 -1.66
C LEU A 182 9.01 -0.66 -2.08
N LEU A 183 10.30 -1.05 -1.99
CA LEU A 183 10.72 -2.43 -2.21
C LEU A 183 10.01 -3.37 -1.22
N GLN A 184 9.91 -2.97 0.05
CA GLN A 184 9.24 -3.76 1.08
C GLN A 184 7.74 -3.95 0.82
N ILE A 185 7.05 -2.88 0.43
CA ILE A 185 5.64 -2.92 0.04
C ILE A 185 5.48 -3.81 -1.19
N GLY A 186 6.40 -3.71 -2.16
CA GLY A 186 6.44 -4.58 -3.33
C GLY A 186 6.55 -6.05 -2.94
N LEU A 187 7.53 -6.41 -2.12
CA LEU A 187 7.69 -7.78 -1.62
C LEU A 187 6.46 -8.27 -0.83
N GLY A 188 5.81 -7.39 -0.07
CA GLY A 188 4.55 -7.73 0.63
C GLY A 188 3.40 -7.98 -0.35
N GLY A 189 3.31 -7.19 -1.42
CA GLY A 189 2.39 -7.41 -2.54
C GLY A 189 2.65 -8.74 -3.24
N LEU A 190 3.92 -9.08 -3.45
CA LEU A 190 4.34 -10.37 -4.00
C LEU A 190 3.88 -11.52 -3.10
N VAL A 191 4.18 -11.48 -1.80
CA VAL A 191 3.74 -12.48 -0.81
C VAL A 191 2.21 -12.67 -0.81
N SER A 192 1.46 -11.57 -0.88
CA SER A 192 -0.01 -11.61 -0.95
C SER A 192 -0.50 -12.27 -2.24
N SER A 193 0.10 -11.93 -3.38
CA SER A 193 -0.30 -12.45 -4.70
C SER A 193 0.17 -13.87 -4.97
N SER A 194 1.26 -14.32 -4.34
CA SER A 194 1.80 -15.67 -4.49
C SER A 194 1.27 -16.65 -3.44
N LEU A 195 0.29 -16.24 -2.62
CA LEU A 195 -0.27 -17.04 -1.53
C LEU A 195 0.79 -17.53 -0.52
N ALA A 196 1.81 -16.70 -0.28
CA ALA A 196 2.97 -17.05 0.55
C ALA A 196 2.87 -16.58 2.01
N GLY A 197 1.71 -16.04 2.42
CA GLY A 197 1.54 -15.41 3.73
C GLY A 197 1.75 -16.35 4.92
N LEU A 198 1.58 -17.66 4.74
CA LEU A 198 1.82 -18.70 5.76
C LEU A 198 3.06 -19.55 5.47
N SER A 199 3.83 -19.26 4.42
CA SER A 199 5.01 -20.05 4.02
C SER A 199 6.08 -20.15 5.10
N CYS A 200 6.13 -19.19 6.01
CA CYS A 200 7.04 -19.17 7.16
C CYS A 200 6.24 -18.89 8.44
N PRO A 201 5.68 -19.92 9.09
CA PRO A 201 4.83 -19.77 10.27
C PRO A 201 5.62 -19.41 11.53
N GLU A 202 6.92 -19.72 11.56
CA GLU A 202 7.78 -19.38 12.68
C GLU A 202 8.16 -17.89 12.68
N LEU A 203 8.02 -17.24 13.84
CA LEU A 203 8.29 -15.81 14.01
C LEU A 203 9.79 -15.44 13.98
N SER A 204 10.68 -16.40 14.26
CA SER A 204 12.13 -16.16 14.37
C SER A 204 12.90 -16.63 13.13
N VAL A 205 12.53 -17.78 12.56
CA VAL A 205 13.22 -18.40 11.42
C VAL A 205 12.24 -18.57 10.25
N CYS A 206 12.77 -18.53 9.03
CA CYS A 206 12.02 -18.78 7.81
C CYS A 206 12.84 -19.75 6.96
N THR A 207 12.45 -21.02 6.98
CA THR A 207 13.19 -22.09 6.32
C THR A 207 12.86 -22.09 4.83
N VAL A 208 13.79 -21.59 4.01
CA VAL A 208 13.67 -21.65 2.56
C VAL A 208 14.11 -23.04 2.09
N ALA A 209 13.27 -23.69 1.26
CA ALA A 209 13.57 -25.00 0.69
C ALA A 209 14.89 -25.00 -0.09
N LYS A 210 15.61 -26.12 -0.06
CA LYS A 210 16.82 -26.36 -0.84
C LYS A 210 16.55 -27.53 -1.81
N PRO A 211 16.77 -27.37 -3.13
CA PRO A 211 17.31 -26.19 -3.82
C PRO A 211 16.35 -24.99 -3.80
N VAL A 212 16.90 -23.77 -3.94
CA VAL A 212 16.11 -22.54 -3.92
C VAL A 212 15.33 -22.41 -5.22
N HIS A 213 14.00 -22.36 -5.12
CA HIS A 213 13.12 -22.13 -6.26
C HIS A 213 12.87 -20.62 -6.46
N TRP A 214 13.45 -20.07 -7.54
CA TRP A 214 13.33 -18.63 -7.87
C TRP A 214 12.01 -18.25 -8.53
N ASP A 215 11.21 -19.23 -8.91
CA ASP A 215 9.94 -19.05 -9.61
C ASP A 215 8.94 -18.19 -8.83
N THR A 216 9.04 -18.16 -7.50
CA THR A 216 8.22 -17.31 -6.63
C THR A 216 8.48 -15.81 -6.82
N LEU A 217 9.61 -15.43 -7.40
CA LEU A 217 9.93 -14.04 -7.76
C LEU A 217 9.52 -13.68 -9.19
N ASN A 218 9.01 -14.64 -9.97
CA ASN A 218 8.56 -14.37 -11.33
C ASN A 218 7.21 -13.63 -11.30
N LEU A 219 7.27 -12.32 -11.56
CA LEU A 219 6.11 -11.44 -11.47
C LEU A 219 5.03 -11.70 -12.53
N LEU A 220 5.37 -12.45 -13.59
CA LEU A 220 4.49 -12.77 -14.71
C LEU A 220 3.91 -14.19 -14.61
N ARG A 221 4.34 -14.97 -13.62
CA ARG A 221 3.84 -16.32 -13.40
C ARG A 221 2.65 -16.29 -12.47
N GLU A 222 1.55 -16.93 -12.88
CA GLU A 222 0.43 -17.14 -11.97
C GLU A 222 0.81 -18.11 -10.86
N PRO A 223 0.39 -17.86 -9.61
CA PRO A 223 0.65 -18.75 -8.49
C PRO A 223 -0.07 -20.09 -8.71
N ASN A 224 0.68 -21.19 -8.61
CA ASN A 224 0.13 -22.54 -8.70
C ASN A 224 0.15 -23.22 -7.32
N PHE A 225 -0.63 -22.70 -6.37
CA PHE A 225 -0.75 -23.26 -5.01
C PHE A 225 -2.17 -23.69 -4.66
N ASP A 226 -2.43 -25.00 -4.61
CA ASP A 226 -3.71 -25.57 -4.20
C ASP A 226 -3.67 -26.01 -2.73
N ALA A 227 -4.35 -25.27 -1.86
CA ALA A 227 -4.35 -25.57 -0.43
C ALA A 227 -5.14 -26.83 -0.05
N SER A 228 -5.89 -27.43 -0.97
CA SER A 228 -6.48 -28.77 -0.76
C SER A 228 -5.41 -29.87 -0.71
N LEU A 229 -4.26 -29.65 -1.37
CA LEU A 229 -3.16 -30.61 -1.43
C LEU A 229 -2.15 -30.42 -0.30
N ALA A 230 -1.93 -29.18 0.14
CA ALA A 230 -1.01 -28.86 1.24
C ALA A 230 -1.46 -27.59 1.99
N PRO A 231 -1.44 -27.57 3.33
CA PRO A 231 -1.90 -26.42 4.11
C PRO A 231 -0.99 -25.19 4.02
N VAL A 232 0.24 -25.33 3.50
CA VAL A 232 1.25 -24.27 3.44
C VAL A 232 1.93 -24.28 2.07
N ASN A 233 2.09 -23.10 1.48
CA ASN A 233 2.82 -22.92 0.22
C ASN A 233 4.35 -22.86 0.48
N ALA A 234 5.03 -24.00 0.46
CA ALA A 234 6.48 -24.06 0.70
C ALA A 234 7.30 -23.25 -0.34
N ASP A 235 6.86 -23.21 -1.61
CA ASP A 235 7.55 -22.48 -2.68
C ASP A 235 7.51 -20.96 -2.48
N GLY A 236 6.55 -20.47 -1.69
CA GLY A 236 6.44 -19.07 -1.28
C GLY A 236 7.46 -18.61 -0.23
N ALA A 237 8.19 -19.54 0.41
CA ALA A 237 9.05 -19.23 1.56
C ALA A 237 10.14 -18.19 1.25
N LEU A 238 10.73 -18.22 0.04
CA LEU A 238 11.73 -17.23 -0.36
C LEU A 238 11.15 -15.81 -0.43
N ALA A 239 9.97 -15.63 -1.04
CA ALA A 239 9.32 -14.32 -1.12
C ALA A 239 8.98 -13.78 0.29
N HIS A 240 8.49 -14.66 1.16
CA HIS A 240 8.19 -14.29 2.55
C HIS A 240 9.48 -13.96 3.34
N ALA A 241 10.56 -14.74 3.18
CA ALA A 241 11.86 -14.46 3.79
C ALA A 241 12.40 -13.07 3.36
N LEU A 242 12.39 -12.79 2.06
CA LEU A 242 12.84 -11.51 1.51
C LEU A 242 12.00 -10.35 2.06
N HIS A 243 10.68 -10.51 2.11
CA HIS A 243 9.80 -9.52 2.74
C HIS A 243 10.19 -9.29 4.21
N ARG A 244 10.50 -10.32 5.00
CA ARG A 244 10.92 -10.14 6.41
C ARG A 244 12.28 -9.45 6.54
N TRP A 245 13.26 -9.81 5.72
CA TRP A 245 14.59 -9.19 5.76
C TRP A 245 14.57 -7.73 5.32
N VAL A 246 13.86 -7.41 4.25
CA VAL A 246 13.71 -6.03 3.80
C VAL A 246 12.83 -5.23 4.79
N ALA A 247 11.91 -5.87 5.54
CA ALA A 247 11.22 -5.23 6.66
C ALA A 247 12.19 -4.72 7.73
N ALA A 248 13.17 -5.55 8.12
CA ALA A 248 14.16 -5.16 9.12
C ALA A 248 15.01 -3.97 8.64
N LEU A 249 15.37 -3.96 7.36
CA LEU A 249 16.07 -2.84 6.74
C LEU A 249 15.20 -1.56 6.67
N ALA A 250 13.91 -1.70 6.37
CA ALA A 250 12.96 -0.59 6.38
C ALA A 250 12.81 -0.02 7.81
N VAL A 251 12.71 -0.89 8.84
CA VAL A 251 12.66 -0.48 10.25
C VAL A 251 13.91 0.33 10.62
N LEU A 252 15.09 -0.16 10.26
CA LEU A 252 16.35 0.54 10.53
C LEU A 252 16.38 1.92 9.87
N THR A 253 16.14 1.98 8.56
CA THR A 253 16.28 3.23 7.80
C THR A 253 15.22 4.27 8.15
N VAL A 254 13.96 3.86 8.35
CA VAL A 254 12.89 4.76 8.82
C VAL A 254 13.15 5.23 10.24
N SER A 255 13.63 4.38 11.15
CA SER A 255 13.98 4.79 12.52
C SER A 255 15.09 5.83 12.55
N VAL A 256 16.12 5.67 11.71
CA VAL A 256 17.21 6.65 11.58
C VAL A 256 16.67 8.01 11.13
N VAL A 257 15.81 8.03 10.10
CA VAL A 257 15.18 9.27 9.63
C VAL A 257 14.29 9.88 10.72
N ALA A 258 13.45 9.09 11.38
CA ALA A 258 12.55 9.56 12.43
C ALA A 258 13.33 10.15 13.62
N ILE A 259 14.38 9.48 14.10
CA ILE A 259 15.24 9.99 15.18
C ILE A 259 15.97 11.27 14.74
N ALA A 260 16.43 11.35 13.49
CA ALA A 260 17.05 12.57 12.97
C ALA A 260 16.06 13.75 12.96
N LEU A 261 14.78 13.53 12.61
CA LEU A 261 13.72 14.53 12.68
C LEU A 261 13.45 14.97 14.14
N LEU A 262 13.41 14.03 15.08
CA LEU A 262 13.28 14.36 16.51
C LEU A 262 14.42 15.25 17.00
N ARG A 263 15.66 14.94 16.62
CA ARG A 263 16.86 15.71 16.97
C ARG A 263 16.89 17.09 16.32
N GLN A 264 16.29 17.23 15.15
CA GLN A 264 16.14 18.52 14.45
C GLN A 264 14.92 19.32 14.93
N GLY A 265 14.22 18.88 15.99
CA GLY A 265 13.07 19.62 16.55
C GLY A 265 11.73 19.33 15.86
N ARG A 266 11.70 18.51 14.80
CA ARG A 266 10.48 18.07 14.10
C ARG A 266 9.80 16.91 14.83
N ARG A 267 9.45 17.15 16.11
CA ARG A 267 8.95 16.13 17.04
C ARG A 267 7.71 15.40 16.54
N ARG A 268 6.73 16.13 16.00
CA ARG A 268 5.47 15.53 15.52
C ARG A 268 5.72 14.52 14.40
N GLU A 269 6.54 14.87 13.41
CA GLU A 269 6.81 13.99 12.28
C GLU A 269 7.64 12.77 12.68
N GLY A 270 8.69 12.96 13.50
CA GLY A 270 9.48 11.86 14.01
C GLY A 270 8.65 10.89 14.87
N LEU A 271 7.79 11.41 15.77
CA LEU A 271 6.92 10.56 16.60
C LEU A 271 5.85 9.85 15.77
N THR A 272 5.23 10.51 14.79
CA THR A 272 4.26 9.88 13.88
C THR A 272 4.91 8.75 13.09
N LEU A 273 6.11 8.95 12.55
CA LEU A 273 6.84 7.90 11.82
C LEU A 273 7.19 6.71 12.73
N LEU A 274 7.68 6.96 13.95
CA LEU A 274 7.96 5.87 14.91
C LEU A 274 6.69 5.11 15.29
N PHE A 275 5.59 5.82 15.58
CA PHE A 275 4.32 5.20 15.91
C PHE A 275 3.79 4.32 14.77
N LEU A 276 3.75 4.85 13.54
CA LEU A 276 3.31 4.09 12.37
C LEU A 276 4.23 2.89 12.09
N LEU A 277 5.54 3.03 12.29
CA LEU A 277 6.50 1.95 12.11
C LEU A 277 6.29 0.83 13.13
N LEU A 278 6.09 1.17 14.41
CA LEU A 278 5.80 0.19 15.46
C LEU A 278 4.46 -0.50 15.23
N ALA A 279 3.43 0.25 14.84
CA ALA A 279 2.14 -0.31 14.45
C ALA A 279 2.27 -1.27 13.27
N GLN A 280 3.05 -0.91 12.24
CA GLN A 280 3.29 -1.76 11.08
C GLN A 280 3.96 -3.09 11.47
N LEU A 281 4.98 -3.02 12.33
CA LEU A 281 5.68 -4.20 12.82
C LEU A 281 4.76 -5.09 13.66
N ALA A 282 3.99 -4.50 14.59
CA ALA A 282 3.03 -5.22 15.42
C ALA A 282 1.95 -5.91 14.57
N LEU A 283 1.39 -5.23 13.57
CA LEU A 283 0.42 -5.80 12.64
C LEU A 283 1.03 -6.93 11.79
N GLY A 284 2.27 -6.77 11.33
CA GLY A 284 2.97 -7.79 10.54
C GLY A 284 3.26 -9.06 11.34
N LEU A 285 3.71 -8.93 12.59
CA LEU A 285 3.89 -10.05 13.50
C LEU A 285 2.54 -10.69 13.87
N GLY A 286 1.51 -9.87 14.12
CA GLY A 286 0.15 -10.31 14.40
C GLY A 286 -0.47 -11.11 13.24
N LEU A 287 -0.15 -10.77 11.99
CA LEU A 287 -0.58 -11.54 10.82
C LEU A 287 -0.07 -12.97 10.84
N VAL A 288 1.20 -13.17 11.15
CA VAL A 288 1.78 -14.53 11.20
C VAL A 288 1.25 -15.27 12.43
N ALA A 289 1.26 -14.62 13.60
CA ALA A 289 0.88 -15.24 14.88
C ALA A 289 -0.61 -15.63 14.94
N ALA A 290 -1.50 -14.84 14.33
CA ALA A 290 -2.94 -15.08 14.36
C ALA A 290 -3.47 -15.81 13.12
N GLY A 291 -2.59 -16.26 12.21
CA GLY A 291 -3.00 -16.99 11.01
C GLY A 291 -3.77 -16.13 10.01
N LEU A 292 -3.21 -14.98 9.61
CA LEU A 292 -3.72 -14.05 8.60
C LEU A 292 -5.18 -13.57 8.76
N PRO A 293 -5.62 -13.04 9.92
CA PRO A 293 -6.96 -12.48 10.02
C PRO A 293 -7.15 -11.31 9.03
N LEU A 294 -8.24 -11.34 8.26
CA LEU A 294 -8.51 -10.36 7.20
C LEU A 294 -8.44 -8.91 7.70
N ALA A 295 -9.00 -8.62 8.88
CA ALA A 295 -8.98 -7.29 9.47
C ALA A 295 -7.56 -6.78 9.75
N ILE A 296 -6.68 -7.64 10.28
CA ILE A 296 -5.27 -7.30 10.54
C ILE A 296 -4.54 -7.08 9.21
N ALA A 297 -4.85 -7.87 8.17
CA ALA A 297 -4.22 -7.76 6.85
C ALA A 297 -4.58 -6.43 6.17
N VAL A 298 -5.85 -6.03 6.24
CA VAL A 298 -6.31 -4.73 5.74
C VAL A 298 -5.68 -3.59 6.54
N ALA A 299 -5.64 -3.68 7.88
CA ALA A 299 -4.99 -2.69 8.73
C ALA A 299 -3.49 -2.54 8.40
N HIS A 300 -2.78 -3.65 8.19
CA HIS A 300 -1.36 -3.66 7.80
C HIS A 300 -1.13 -2.96 6.46
N ASN A 301 -2.07 -3.03 5.51
CA ASN A 301 -1.99 -2.29 4.24
C ASN A 301 -2.23 -0.79 4.45
N ILE A 302 -3.23 -0.42 5.24
CA ILE A 302 -3.56 0.99 5.53
C ILE A 302 -2.42 1.68 6.26
N VAL A 303 -1.84 1.04 7.29
CA VAL A 303 -0.72 1.60 8.06
C VAL A 303 0.53 1.73 7.19
N ALA A 304 0.81 0.77 6.29
CA ALA A 304 1.90 0.90 5.32
C ALA A 304 1.74 2.12 4.39
N ALA A 305 0.51 2.36 3.90
CA ALA A 305 0.22 3.52 3.07
C ALA A 305 0.39 4.84 3.84
N LEU A 306 -0.07 4.89 5.10
CA LEU A 306 0.14 6.03 6.01
C LEU A 306 1.62 6.28 6.29
N LEU A 307 2.40 5.23 6.53
CA LEU A 307 3.83 5.32 6.78
C LEU A 307 4.57 5.91 5.57
N LEU A 308 4.29 5.40 4.36
CA LEU A 308 4.88 5.91 3.12
C LEU A 308 4.49 7.39 2.88
N ALA A 309 3.20 7.73 3.05
CA ALA A 309 2.72 9.08 2.82
C ALA A 309 3.36 10.09 3.78
N ASN A 310 3.47 9.75 5.06
CA ASN A 310 4.13 10.62 6.04
C ASN A 310 5.62 10.78 5.70
N LEU A 311 6.31 9.71 5.33
CA LEU A 311 7.72 9.75 4.94
C LEU A 311 7.97 10.61 3.69
N LEU A 312 7.09 10.54 2.69
CA LEU A 312 7.14 11.37 1.47
C LEU A 312 6.85 12.85 1.72
N SER A 313 6.10 13.16 2.77
CA SER A 313 5.71 14.53 3.13
C SER A 313 6.71 15.28 4.01
N VAL A 314 7.78 14.61 4.45
CA VAL A 314 8.84 15.23 5.28
C VAL A 314 9.71 16.14 4.41
N ASP A 315 9.31 17.39 4.20
CA ASP A 315 10.06 18.41 3.44
C ASP A 315 10.69 19.51 4.30
#